data_AF-A0A1V5K6N3-F1
#
_entry.id   AF-A0A1V5K6N3-F1
#
_cell.length_a   1.000
_cell.length_b   1.000
_cell.length_c   1.000
_cell.angle_alpha   90.00
_cell.angle_beta   90.00
_cell.angle_gamma   90.00
#
_symmetry.space_group_name_H-M   'P 1'
#
loop_
_entity.id
_entity.type
_entity.pdbx_description
1 polymer ?
#
loop_
_entity_poly.entity_id
_entity_poly.type
_entity_poly.pdbx_seq_one_letter_code
_entity_poly.pdbx_strand_id
1 'polypeptide(L)'
;MSNEKNIQELGSMKEILEGAIQREESSYRFYLEAKQRSRTPAEAALFDALANEELVHRQKLTSQLEAILAQMEIDRALSYDVY
;
A
#
# COMPACT_ATOMS: atom_id res chain seq x y z
N MET A 1 15.81 12.75 27.18
CA MET A 1 15.25 11.44 27.56
C MET A 1 13.86 11.35 26.97
N SER A 2 13.59 10.23 26.31
CA SER A 2 12.29 9.76 25.83
C SER A 2 11.62 10.58 24.72
N ASN A 3 12.10 10.36 23.50
CA ASN A 3 11.39 10.63 22.26
C ASN A 3 10.33 9.53 22.08
N GLU A 4 9.28 9.57 22.90
CA GLU A 4 8.05 8.82 22.63
C GLU A 4 7.38 9.52 21.45
N LYS A 5 7.74 9.09 20.23
CA LYS A 5 7.01 9.50 19.03
C LYS A 5 5.56 9.07 19.21
N ASN A 6 4.76 10.08 19.48
CA ASN A 6 3.33 10.05 19.68
C ASN A 6 2.66 9.17 18.61
N ILE A 7 1.99 8.08 19.02
CA ILE A 7 1.20 7.17 18.16
C ILE A 7 -0.15 7.88 17.80
N GLN A 8 -0.14 9.21 17.63
CA GLN A 8 -1.36 10.03 17.70
C GLN A 8 -1.83 10.70 16.42
N GLU A 9 -1.19 10.53 15.27
CA GLU A 9 -1.80 10.91 13.99
C GLU A 9 -1.56 9.83 12.94
N LEU A 10 -2.34 8.76 13.03
CA LEU A 10 -2.61 7.97 11.83
C LEU A 10 -3.41 8.90 10.90
N GLY A 11 -2.89 9.17 9.70
CA GLY A 11 -3.60 9.95 8.68
C GLY A 11 -4.97 9.34 8.36
N SER A 12 -5.78 10.04 7.55
CA SER A 12 -7.05 9.48 7.07
C SER A 12 -6.83 8.09 6.46
N MET A 13 -7.85 7.23 6.49
CA MET A 13 -7.74 5.87 5.91
C MET A 13 -7.25 5.92 4.46
N LYS A 14 -7.65 6.95 3.70
CA LYS A 14 -7.13 7.28 2.38
C LYS A 14 -5.61 7.43 2.38
N GLU A 15 -5.06 8.32 3.20
CA GLU A 15 -3.62 8.60 3.27
C GLU A 15 -2.82 7.37 3.73
N ILE A 16 -3.37 6.59 4.67
CA ILE A 16 -2.76 5.33 5.10
C ILE A 16 -2.65 4.35 3.92
N LEU A 17 -3.73 4.16 3.17
CA LEU A 17 -3.75 3.26 2.02
C LEU A 17 -2.86 3.74 0.88
N GLU A 18 -2.85 5.04 0.58
CA GLU A 18 -1.93 5.63 -0.39
C GLU A 18 -0.46 5.40 0.01
N GLY A 19 -0.13 5.61 1.28
CA GLY A 19 1.20 5.33 1.82
C GLY A 19 1.55 3.84 1.77
N ALA A 20 0.60 2.95 2.03
CA ALA A 20 0.80 1.50 1.93
C ALA A 20 1.05 1.07 0.48
N ILE A 21 0.26 1.55 -0.48
CA ILE A 21 0.44 1.28 -1.92
C ILE A 21 1.84 1.69 -2.40
N GLN A 22 2.32 2.87 -1.97
CA GLN A 22 3.67 3.34 -2.30
C GLN A 22 4.77 2.46 -1.69
N ARG A 23 4.54 1.89 -0.51
CA ARG A 23 5.47 0.94 0.12
C ARG A 23 5.51 -0.37 -0.66
N GLU A 24 4.37 -0.93 -1.05
CA GLU A 24 4.33 -2.17 -1.87
C GLU A 24 5.06 -1.99 -3.20
N GLU A 25 4.86 -0.84 -3.85
CA GLU A 25 5.54 -0.50 -5.11
C GLU A 25 7.06 -0.34 -4.92
N SER A 26 7.51 0.14 -3.75
CA SER A 26 8.93 0.23 -3.41
C SER A 26 9.53 -1.13 -3.05
N SER A 27 8.80 -1.95 -2.30
CA SER A 27 9.17 -3.34 -1.97
C SER A 27 9.29 -4.20 -3.23
N TYR A 28 8.35 -4.06 -4.16
CA TYR A 28 8.38 -4.73 -5.46
C TYR A 28 9.70 -4.47 -6.19
N ARG A 29 10.06 -3.19 -6.38
CA ARG A 29 11.33 -2.82 -7.01
C ARG A 29 12.55 -3.32 -6.23
N PHE A 30 12.51 -3.22 -4.91
CA PHE A 30 13.57 -3.71 -4.04
C PHE A 30 13.82 -5.21 -4.25
N TYR A 31 12.77 -6.03 -4.32
CA TYR A 31 12.91 -7.46 -4.56
C TYR A 31 13.35 -7.79 -5.99
N LEU A 32 12.92 -7.03 -7.00
CA LEU A 32 13.46 -7.18 -8.35
C LEU A 32 14.96 -6.87 -8.43
N GLU A 33 15.42 -5.82 -7.74
CA GLU A 33 16.85 -5.53 -7.64
C GLU A 33 17.61 -6.63 -6.88
N ALA A 34 17.04 -7.18 -5.81
CA ALA A 34 17.63 -8.30 -5.06
C ALA A 34 17.74 -9.57 -5.92
N LYS A 35 16.72 -9.87 -6.74
CA LYS A 35 16.76 -10.94 -7.74
C LYS A 35 17.92 -10.76 -8.72
N GLN A 36 18.17 -9.55 -9.21
CA GLN A 36 19.29 -9.26 -10.11
C GLN A 36 20.66 -9.45 -9.46
N ARG A 37 20.75 -9.29 -8.13
CA ARG A 37 21.99 -9.45 -7.34
C ARG A 37 22.17 -10.85 -6.76
N SER A 38 21.23 -11.76 -7.02
CA SER A 38 21.24 -13.13 -6.50
C SER A 38 22.41 -13.94 -7.06
N ARG A 39 22.98 -14.81 -6.22
CA ARG A 39 24.12 -15.66 -6.59
C ARG A 39 23.71 -17.08 -6.93
N THR A 40 22.50 -17.49 -6.54
CA THR A 40 21.95 -18.81 -6.82
C THR A 40 20.56 -18.73 -7.45
N PRO A 41 20.14 -19.75 -8.22
CA PRO A 41 18.78 -19.83 -8.74
C PRO A 41 17.71 -19.82 -7.64
N ALA A 42 18.00 -20.40 -6.48
CA ALA A 42 17.07 -20.45 -5.35
C ALA A 42 16.83 -19.06 -4.75
N GLU A 43 17.89 -18.25 -4.57
CA GLU A 43 17.77 -16.85 -4.13
C GLU A 43 16.96 -16.02 -5.14
N ALA A 44 17.26 -16.17 -6.43
CA ALA A 44 16.54 -15.45 -7.49
C ALA A 44 15.06 -15.80 -7.51
N ALA A 45 14.72 -17.09 -7.31
CA ALA A 45 13.33 -17.55 -7.24
C ALA A 45 12.60 -17.01 -5.99
N LEU A 46 13.28 -16.95 -4.84
CA LEU A 46 12.70 -16.36 -3.62
C LEU A 46 12.35 -14.89 -3.82
N PHE A 47 13.28 -14.08 -4.32
CA PHE A 47 13.01 -12.65 -4.52
C PHE A 47 11.99 -12.40 -5.64
N ASP A 48 11.93 -13.25 -6.66
CA ASP A 48 10.87 -13.20 -7.66
C ASP A 48 9.48 -13.47 -7.06
N ALA A 49 9.38 -14.48 -6.18
CA ALA A 49 8.14 -14.80 -5.48
C ALA A 49 7.70 -13.63 -4.59
N LEU A 50 8.61 -13.07 -3.79
CA LEU A 50 8.32 -11.90 -2.94
C LEU A 50 7.88 -10.69 -3.76
N ALA A 51 8.56 -10.38 -4.87
CA ALA A 51 8.13 -9.30 -5.76
C ALA A 51 6.70 -9.53 -6.26
N ASN A 52 6.35 -10.75 -6.68
CA ASN A 52 4.99 -11.06 -7.14
C ASN A 52 3.94 -10.96 -6.03
N GLU A 53 4.28 -11.27 -4.78
CA GLU A 53 3.38 -11.07 -3.63
C GLU A 53 3.05 -9.58 -3.43
N GLU A 54 4.03 -8.67 -3.57
CA GLU A 54 3.78 -7.23 -3.41
C GLU A 54 2.84 -6.67 -4.49
N LEU A 55 2.82 -7.25 -5.69
CA LEU A 55 1.83 -6.88 -6.71
C LEU A 55 0.40 -7.23 -6.27
N VAL A 56 0.22 -8.39 -5.62
CA VAL A 56 -1.08 -8.82 -5.07
C VAL A 56 -1.48 -7.93 -3.90
N HIS A 57 -0.55 -7.59 -3.01
CA HIS A 57 -0.80 -6.66 -1.91
C HIS A 57 -1.20 -5.28 -2.44
N ARG A 58 -0.45 -4.73 -3.39
CA ARG A 58 -0.74 -3.45 -4.04
C ARG A 58 -2.14 -3.44 -4.67
N GLN A 59 -2.52 -4.51 -5.37
CA GLN A 59 -3.85 -4.62 -5.98
C GLN A 59 -4.95 -4.59 -4.92
N LYS A 60 -4.82 -5.38 -3.84
CA LYS A 60 -5.81 -5.42 -2.75
C LYS A 60 -5.99 -4.05 -2.09
N LEU A 61 -4.87 -3.37 -1.80
CA LEU A 61 -4.90 -2.04 -1.20
C LEU A 61 -5.52 -0.99 -2.13
N THR A 62 -5.23 -1.07 -3.43
CA THR A 62 -5.81 -0.18 -4.45
C THR A 62 -7.32 -0.35 -4.52
N SER A 63 -7.81 -1.59 -4.58
CA SER A 63 -9.25 -1.87 -4.59
C SER A 63 -9.96 -1.38 -3.31
N GLN A 64 -9.30 -1.49 -2.15
CA GLN A 64 -9.84 -0.96 -0.90
C GLN A 64 -9.92 0.58 -0.91
N LEU A 65 -8.89 1.25 -1.46
CA LEU A 65 -8.88 2.70 -1.61
C LEU A 65 -10.00 3.18 -2.53
N GLU A 66 -10.19 2.52 -3.68
CA GLU A 66 -11.27 2.82 -4.62
C GLU A 66 -12.65 2.70 -3.96
N ALA A 67 -12.89 1.63 -3.19
CA ALA A 67 -14.15 1.43 -2.47
C ALA A 67 -14.42 2.55 -1.45
N ILE A 68 -13.39 3.00 -0.73
CA ILE A 68 -13.51 4.11 0.23
C ILE A 68 -13.82 5.42 -0.49
N LEU A 69 -13.13 5.72 -1.59
CA LEU A 69 -13.38 6.93 -2.38
C LEU A 69 -14.81 6.96 -2.94
N ALA A 70 -15.30 5.82 -3.44
CA ALA A 70 -16.68 5.70 -3.93
C ALA A 70 -17.70 5.94 -2.80
N GLN A 71 -17.48 5.39 -1.61
CA GLN A 71 -18.35 5.62 -0.46
C GLN A 71 -18.35 7.10 -0.05
N MET A 72 -17.18 7.74 -0.01
CA MET A 72 -17.07 9.17 0.31
C MET A 72 -17.81 10.07 -0.70
N GLU A 73 -17.81 9.69 -1.99
CA GLU A 73 -18.55 10.41 -3.02
C GLU A 73 -20.07 10.28 -2.83
N ILE A 74 -20.56 9.08 -2.52
CA ILE A 74 -21.98 8.83 -2.21
C ILE A 74 -22.41 9.65 -0.99
N ASP A 75 -21.65 9.59 0.10
CA ASP A 75 -21.96 10.31 1.34
C ASP A 75 -22.00 11.82 1.10
N ARG A 76 -21.08 12.34 0.27
CA ARG A 76 -21.07 13.74 -0.14
C ARG A 76 -22.31 14.08 -0.97
N ALA A 77 -22.69 13.28 -1.97
CA ALA A 77 -23.86 13.57 -2.79
C ALA A 77 -25.14 13.62 -1.94
N LEU A 78 -25.33 12.64 -1.05
CA LEU A 78 -26.48 12.58 -0.14
C LEU A 78 -26.51 13.76 0.85
N SER A 79 -25.37 14.33 1.24
CA SER A 79 -25.35 15.47 2.15
C SER A 79 -25.80 16.79 1.48
N TYR A 80 -25.73 16.89 0.15
CA TYR A 80 -26.16 18.08 -0.60
C TYR A 80 -27.65 18.06 -0.96
N ASP A 81 -28.29 16.89 -1.03
CA ASP A 81 -29.72 16.75 -1.37
C ASP A 81 -30.68 17.01 -0.19
N VAL A 82 -30.16 17.37 1.00
CA VAL A 82 -30.95 17.64 2.23
C VAL A 82 -31.25 19.14 2.44
N TYR A 83 -31.02 20.00 1.44
CA TYR A 83 -31.41 21.43 1.47
C TYR A 83 -32.23 21.85 0.24
#